data_AF-A0A836QHX4-F1
#
_entry.id   AF-A0A836QHX4-F1
#
_cell.length_a   1.000
_cell.length_b   1.000
_cell.length_c   1.000
_cell.angle_alpha   90.00
_cell.angle_beta   90.00
_cell.angle_gamma   90.00
#
_symmetry.space_group_name_H-M   'P 1'
#
loop_
_entity.id
_entity.type
_entity.pdbx_description
1 polymer ?
#
loop_
_entity_poly.entity_id
_entity_poly.type
_entity_poly.pdbx_seq_one_letter_code
_entity_poly.pdbx_strand_id
1 'polypeptide(L)' 'SMRELRGRLHQYEGVPVIVTYHPSYLLRTPSAKRDVWEDVKRLRREFDGVEL' A
#
# COMPACT_ATOMS: atom_id res chain seq x y z
N SER A 1 8.90 -10.43 -5.48
CA SER A 1 7.48 -10.61 -5.82
C SER A 1 6.66 -9.43 -5.33
N MET A 2 5.47 -9.16 -5.88
CA MET A 2 4.60 -8.05 -5.45
C MET A 2 4.31 -8.07 -3.94
N ARG A 3 4.13 -9.27 -3.37
CA ARG A 3 3.90 -9.44 -1.92
C ARG A 3 5.07 -8.93 -1.08
N GLU A 4 6.30 -9.15 -1.53
CA GLU A 4 7.51 -8.74 -0.81
C GLU A 4 7.79 -7.24 -0.92
N LEU A 5 7.23 -6.55 -1.91
CA LEU A 5 7.39 -5.11 -2.06
C LEU A 5 6.39 -4.31 -1.19
N ARG A 6 5.25 -4.90 -0.84
CA ARG A 6 4.25 -4.25 0.00
C ARG A 6 4.69 -4.17 1.47
N GLY A 7 3.98 -3.37 2.27
CA GLY A 7 4.20 -3.32 3.73
C GLY A 7 5.50 -2.64 4.16
N ARG A 8 6.20 -1.93 3.26
CA ARG A 8 7.32 -1.03 3.55
C ARG A 8 7.23 0.27 2.74
N LEU A 9 7.86 1.32 3.24
CA LEU A 9 8.05 2.56 2.49
C LEU A 9 9.25 2.38 1.55
N HIS A 10 9.13 2.86 0.32
CA HIS A 10 10.23 2.91 -0.63
C HIS A 10 10.53 4.36 -1.00
N GLN A 11 11.67 4.57 -1.65
CA GLN A 11 11.99 5.83 -2.27
C GLN A 11 12.20 5.61 -3.76
N TYR A 12 11.65 6.53 -4.55
CA TYR A 12 11.87 6.60 -5.98
C TYR A 12 12.16 8.06 -6.33
N GLU A 13 13.35 8.35 -6.82
CA GLU A 13 13.79 9.71 -7.18
C GLU A 13 13.56 10.76 -6.07
N GLY A 14 13.80 10.36 -4.82
CA GLY A 14 13.59 11.21 -3.64
C GLY A 14 12.13 11.35 -3.20
N VAL A 15 11.19 10.73 -3.91
CA VAL A 15 9.77 10.71 -3.57
C VAL A 15 9.43 9.45 -2.76
N PRO A 16 8.73 9.56 -1.62
CA PRO A 16 8.25 8.39 -0.88
C PRO A 16 7.16 7.65 -1.67
N VAL A 17 7.30 6.33 -1.78
CA VAL A 17 6.37 5.48 -2.54
C VAL A 17 5.91 4.30 -1.70
N ILE A 18 4.61 4.02 -1.74
CA ILE A 18 4.01 2.82 -1.17
C ILE A 18 3.51 1.94 -2.31
N VAL A 19 3.91 0.68 -2.28
CA VAL A 19 3.48 -0.33 -3.25
C VAL A 19 2.22 -1.01 -2.72
N THR A 20 1.24 -1.23 -3.59
CA THR A 20 0.02 -2.00 -3.27
C THR A 20 -0.46 -2.81 -4.48
N TYR A 21 -1.54 -3.58 -4.33
CA TYR A 21 -2.14 -4.32 -5.45
C TYR A 21 -3.05 -3.44 -6.30
N HIS A 22 -3.08 -3.70 -7.61
CA HIS A 22 -4.02 -3.03 -8.51
C HIS A 22 -5.48 -3.41 -8.17
N PRO A 23 -6.46 -2.49 -8.24
CA PRO A 23 -7.85 -2.76 -7.86
C PRO A 23 -8.49 -3.96 -8.57
N SER A 24 -8.15 -4.21 -9.85
CA SER A 24 -8.66 -5.37 -10.60
C SER A 24 -8.18 -6.72 -10.04
N TYR A 25 -7.09 -6.76 -9.27
CA TYR A 25 -6.65 -7.95 -8.57
C TYR A 25 -7.62 -8.34 -7.44
N LEU A 26 -8.19 -7.34 -6.75
CA LEU A 26 -9.11 -7.54 -5.64
C LEU A 26 -10.46 -8.14 -6.07
N LEU A 27 -10.83 -7.97 -7.35
CA LEU A 27 -12.03 -8.59 -7.92
C LEU A 27 -11.91 -10.11 -7.97
N ARG A 28 -10.69 -10.63 -8.15
CA ARG A 28 -10.41 -12.07 -8.23
C ARG A 28 -9.96 -12.65 -6.90
N THR A 29 -9.37 -11.82 -6.04
CA THR A 29 -8.83 -12.22 -4.73
C THR A 29 -9.37 -11.30 -3.62
N PRO A 30 -10.61 -11.51 -3.14
CA PRO A 30 -11.22 -10.62 -2.13
C PRO A 30 -10.47 -10.58 -0.79
N SER A 31 -9.76 -11.66 -0.42
CA SER A 31 -8.95 -11.71 0.80
C SER A 31 -7.81 -10.68 0.82
N ALA A 32 -7.32 -10.27 -0.35
CA ALA A 32 -6.28 -9.24 -0.47
C ALA A 32 -6.78 -7.81 -0.17
N LYS A 33 -8.08 -7.61 0.08
CA LYS A 33 -8.62 -6.30 0.49
C LYS A 33 -8.02 -5.82 1.81
N ARG A 34 -7.82 -6.75 2.77
CA ARG A 34 -7.20 -6.41 4.06
C ARG A 34 -5.78 -5.89 3.86
N ASP A 35 -5.02 -6.59 3.03
CA ASP A 35 -3.66 -6.22 2.65
C ASP A 35 -3.61 -4.80 2.04
N VAL A 36 -4.46 -4.50 1.06
CA VAL A 36 -4.53 -3.17 0.43
C VAL A 36 -4.97 -2.10 1.43
N TRP A 37 -5.89 -2.43 2.35
CA TRP A 37 -6.33 -1.48 3.37
C TRP A 37 -5.19 -1.06 4.31
N GLU A 38 -4.32 -1.99 4.71
CA GLU A 38 -3.14 -1.67 5.51
C GLU A 38 -2.17 -0.75 4.75
N ASP A 39 -1.99 -0.96 3.43
CA ASP A 39 -1.13 -0.09 2.61
C ASP A 39 -1.71 1.34 2.52
N VAL A 40 -3.03 1.47 2.34
CA VAL A 40 -3.72 2.78 2.24
C VAL A 40 -3.69 3.53 3.57
N LYS A 41 -3.90 2.85 4.70
CA LYS A 41 -3.74 3.48 6.02
C LYS A 41 -2.33 4.02 6.20
N ARG A 42 -1.31 3.27 5.76
CA ARG A 42 0.07 3.75 5.80
C ARG A 42 0.27 4.95 4.89
N LEU A 43 -0.26 4.93 3.66
CA LEU A 43 -0.23 6.09 2.75
C LEU A 43 -0.79 7.33 3.43
N ARG A 44 -1.94 7.19 4.09
CA ARG A 44 -2.57 8.30 4.80
C ARG A 44 -1.69 8.81 5.94
N ARG A 45 -1.11 7.91 6.74
CA ARG A 45 -0.21 8.29 7.84
C ARG A 45 0.99 9.09 7.33
N GLU A 46 1.63 8.63 6.26
CA GLU A 46 2.82 9.29 5.68
C GLU A 46 2.46 10.61 4.98
N PHE A 47 1.28 10.70 4.37
CA PHE A 47 0.84 11.88 3.62
C PHE A 47 0.23 12.98 4.50
N ASP A 48 -0.67 12.61 5.42
CA ASP A 48 -1.38 13.55 6.29
C ASP A 48 -0.60 13.88 7.58
N GLY A 49 0.37 13.04 7.97
CA GLY A 49 1.01 13.13 9.29
C GLY A 49 0.08 12.77 10.46
N VAL A 50 -1.13 12.26 10.19
CA VAL A 50 -2.16 11.92 11.18
C VAL A 50 -2.23 10.40 11.35
N GLU A 51 -2.17 9.92 12.59
CA GLU A 51 -2.38 8.50 12.92
C GLU A 51 -3.88 8.17 13.03
N LEU A 52 -4.30 7.07 12.39
CA LEU A 52 -5.66 6.49 12.46
C LEU A 52 -5.73 5.33 13.45
#